data_AF-R9IE57-F1
#
_entry.id   AF-R9IE57-F1
#
_cell.length_a   1.000
_cell.length_b   1.000
_cell.length_c   1.000
_cell.angle_alpha   90.00
_cell.angle_beta   90.00
_cell.angle_gamma   90.00
#
_symmetry.space_group_name_H-M   'P 1'
#
loop_
_entity.id
_entity.type
_entity.pdbx_description
1 polymer ?
#
loop_
_entity_poly.entity_id
_entity_poly.type
_entity_poly.pdbx_seq_one_letter_code
_entity_poly.pdbx_strand_id
1 'polypeptide(L)'
;MKLIRYILLILLIPATPAGAQALAGGQVQVGNPSILIGDNGQVMIGMDITLPAAMELSSNRVATLTPVLRTQDNSANKVLPAIWVYGRTRSIVQQRERSVPSDAYTVLRRKNGTEQTVNYSARIPYEKWMNGAELELLAAVRGCADCQKEESTAFVTRAHLERYVVKPAVAFVSPAVEAVKNRAEEGRAYLDFPVNQTRIYPDYRRNPSELAAIKHTVDVVKNDANTTITEIAIVGYASPEGRYTANARLAQGRAEALKSYVMNEYGFKADLFKVNSVPEDWAGLRDYVAGSNLPLKEEILSIIDTNESDFDVKEGRMKALDGGKVYAMLLQDCYPALRHSDYTVRYVVRGFNVEEAKQIIKTRPQQLSLQEMFLVAQTYEKGSDEFNEVFDVAVRMFPDDPTANINAAAIELQRGDLQQAARYLDKADAQASATLNNRGVLKLLQGDLDSAETFFRQAQAKGAAEAGANLNEVAEKRKDEVIFGK
;
A
#
# COMPACT_ATOMS: atom_id res chain seq x y z
N MET A 1 -7.06 56.78 -44.17
CA MET A 1 -7.10 56.14 -42.84
C MET A 1 -6.05 55.05 -42.80
N LYS A 2 -5.17 55.11 -41.79
CA LYS A 2 -3.92 54.34 -41.67
C LYS A 2 -4.23 52.86 -41.34
N LEU A 3 -3.70 51.91 -42.13
CA LEU A 3 -3.58 50.51 -41.70
C LEU A 3 -2.25 50.36 -40.96
N ILE A 4 -2.32 50.12 -39.66
CA ILE A 4 -1.18 49.75 -38.81
C ILE A 4 -0.94 48.25 -39.04
N ARG A 5 0.16 47.90 -39.71
CA ARG A 5 0.68 46.53 -39.77
C ARG A 5 1.69 46.36 -38.64
N TYR A 6 1.34 45.56 -37.64
CA TYR A 6 2.30 45.06 -36.65
C TYR A 6 3.22 44.05 -37.32
N ILE A 7 4.50 44.42 -37.49
CA ILE A 7 5.57 43.49 -37.87
C ILE A 7 6.00 42.79 -36.59
N LEU A 8 5.69 41.50 -36.47
CA LEU A 8 6.19 40.63 -35.42
C LEU A 8 7.67 40.34 -35.74
N LEU A 9 8.58 41.02 -35.03
CA LEU A 9 10.02 40.79 -35.12
C LEU A 9 10.32 39.49 -34.36
N ILE A 10 10.45 38.37 -35.07
CA ILE A 10 10.96 37.11 -34.51
C ILE A 10 12.46 37.33 -34.25
N LEU A 11 12.81 37.63 -33.00
CA LEU A 11 14.17 37.53 -32.50
C LEU A 11 14.58 36.05 -32.52
N LEU A 12 15.27 35.64 -33.59
CA LEU A 12 16.11 34.45 -33.58
C LEU A 12 17.25 34.70 -32.57
N ILE A 13 17.07 34.23 -31.35
CA ILE A 13 18.15 34.10 -30.38
C ILE A 13 19.01 32.95 -30.90
N PRO A 14 20.27 33.18 -31.32
CA PRO A 14 21.17 32.09 -31.65
C PRO A 14 21.38 31.27 -30.37
N ALA A 15 21.04 29.99 -30.42
CA ALA A 15 21.38 29.04 -29.39
C ALA A 15 22.92 28.95 -29.35
N THR A 16 23.55 29.63 -28.41
CA THR A 16 24.96 29.46 -28.12
C THR A 16 25.15 28.05 -27.55
N PRO A 17 25.99 27.18 -28.13
CA PRO A 17 26.33 25.91 -27.49
C PRO A 17 26.93 26.21 -26.12
N ALA A 18 26.32 25.65 -25.08
CA ALA A 18 26.84 25.72 -23.73
C ALA A 18 28.21 25.04 -23.70
N GLY A 19 29.25 25.77 -23.27
CA GLY A 19 30.56 25.19 -22.97
C GLY A 19 31.72 25.55 -23.92
N ALA A 20 31.85 26.80 -24.36
CA ALA A 20 33.15 27.28 -24.86
C ALA A 20 34.07 27.60 -23.67
N GLN A 21 34.87 26.63 -23.21
CA GLN A 21 35.87 26.86 -22.17
C GLN A 21 37.26 27.06 -22.79
N ALA A 22 37.94 28.14 -22.41
CA ALA A 22 39.25 28.49 -22.95
C ALA A 22 40.34 27.66 -22.27
N LEU A 23 41.05 26.84 -23.04
CA LEU A 23 42.18 26.03 -22.57
C LEU A 23 43.38 26.25 -23.49
N ALA A 24 44.57 26.44 -22.92
CA ALA A 24 45.87 26.46 -23.61
C ALA A 24 45.98 27.33 -24.88
N GLY A 25 45.70 28.64 -24.79
CA GLY A 25 45.96 29.58 -25.89
C GLY A 25 45.08 29.41 -27.15
N GLY A 26 44.10 28.51 -27.12
CA GLY A 26 43.10 28.30 -28.18
C GLY A 26 42.00 27.35 -27.70
N GLN A 27 40.78 27.86 -27.59
CA GLN A 27 39.61 27.25 -26.93
C GLN A 27 39.28 25.81 -27.40
N VAL A 28 39.81 24.78 -26.73
CA VAL A 28 39.32 23.40 -26.91
C VAL A 28 37.86 23.34 -26.48
N GLN A 29 36.99 22.76 -27.31
CA GLN A 29 35.56 22.65 -27.03
C GLN A 29 35.19 21.22 -26.67
N VAL A 30 34.37 21.06 -25.64
CA VAL A 30 33.82 19.75 -25.24
C VAL A 30 32.33 19.74 -25.53
N GLY A 31 31.90 18.83 -26.39
CA GLY A 31 30.51 18.59 -26.75
C GLY A 31 29.99 17.27 -26.19
N ASN A 32 28.69 17.18 -26.00
CA ASN A 32 27.96 15.95 -25.66
C ASN A 32 28.58 15.11 -24.50
N PRO A 33 28.97 15.72 -23.36
CA PRO A 33 29.52 14.95 -22.26
C PRO A 33 28.44 14.02 -21.65
N SER A 34 28.83 12.78 -21.38
CA SER A 34 27.98 11.75 -20.79
C SER A 34 28.78 10.91 -19.79
N ILE A 35 28.18 10.63 -18.64
CA ILE A 35 28.74 9.77 -17.60
C ILE A 35 27.60 8.87 -17.14
N LEU A 36 27.68 7.58 -17.43
CA LEU A 36 26.61 6.60 -17.22
C LEU A 36 27.16 5.35 -16.53
N ILE A 37 26.37 4.66 -15.72
CA ILE A 37 26.70 3.30 -15.27
C ILE A 37 26.01 2.30 -16.20
N GLY A 38 26.78 1.38 -16.77
CA GLY A 38 26.23 0.21 -17.47
C GLY A 38 25.91 -0.95 -16.51
N ASP A 39 25.07 -1.88 -16.96
CA ASP A 39 24.58 -3.04 -16.20
C ASP A 39 25.68 -3.94 -15.62
N ASN A 40 26.90 -3.86 -16.16
CA ASN A 40 28.08 -4.59 -15.70
C ASN A 40 28.87 -3.86 -14.60
N GLY A 41 28.33 -2.78 -14.02
CA GLY A 41 28.97 -2.00 -12.97
C GLY A 41 30.15 -1.13 -13.45
N GLN A 42 30.24 -0.86 -14.76
CA GLN A 42 31.24 0.03 -15.33
C GLN A 42 30.64 1.42 -15.57
N VAL A 43 31.36 2.46 -15.15
CA VAL A 43 31.10 3.84 -15.55
C VAL A 43 31.64 4.06 -16.96
N MET A 44 30.75 4.41 -17.88
CA MET A 44 31.06 4.83 -19.24
C MET A 44 31.11 6.35 -19.31
N ILE A 45 32.22 6.89 -19.79
CA ILE A 45 32.45 8.33 -19.94
C ILE A 45 32.62 8.61 -21.43
N GLY A 46 31.72 9.41 -22.01
CA GLY A 46 31.72 9.78 -23.42
C GLY A 46 31.72 11.29 -23.59
N MET A 47 32.49 11.82 -24.54
CA MET A 47 32.46 13.23 -24.91
C MET A 47 33.10 13.45 -26.28
N ASP A 48 32.72 14.53 -26.96
CA ASP A 48 33.33 14.98 -28.20
C ASP A 48 34.31 16.10 -27.90
N ILE A 49 35.59 15.91 -28.22
CA ILE A 49 36.63 16.92 -27.98
C ILE A 49 37.03 17.53 -29.32
N THR A 50 36.68 18.79 -29.52
CA THR A 50 36.93 19.53 -30.75
C THR A 50 38.09 20.51 -30.56
N LEU A 51 39.11 20.35 -31.40
CA LEU A 51 40.21 21.29 -31.59
C LEU A 51 39.80 22.25 -32.72
N PRO A 52 39.37 23.49 -32.42
CA PRO A 52 38.86 24.40 -33.45
C PRO A 52 39.96 24.86 -34.40
N ALA A 53 39.59 25.33 -35.59
CA ALA A 53 40.54 25.86 -36.58
C ALA A 53 41.45 26.97 -36.04
N ALA A 54 40.95 27.78 -35.10
CA ALA A 54 41.71 28.87 -34.47
C ALA A 54 42.76 28.40 -33.44
N MET A 55 42.72 27.13 -32.99
CA MET A 55 43.70 26.59 -32.06
C MET A 55 45.00 26.27 -32.81
N GLU A 56 46.04 27.04 -32.56
CA GLU A 56 47.36 26.84 -33.17
C GLU A 56 48.31 26.11 -32.21
N LEU A 57 49.03 25.11 -32.71
CA LEU A 57 50.09 24.44 -31.94
C LEU A 57 51.42 24.58 -32.68
N SER A 58 52.45 25.09 -31.98
CA SER A 58 53.80 25.18 -32.54
C SER A 58 54.35 23.81 -32.92
N SER A 59 55.13 23.76 -34.01
CA SER A 59 55.65 22.51 -34.59
C SER A 59 56.49 21.66 -33.62
N ASN A 60 57.15 22.30 -32.64
CA ASN A 60 58.02 21.67 -31.65
C ASN A 60 57.35 21.44 -30.28
N ARG A 61 56.03 21.67 -30.16
CA ARG A 61 55.27 21.49 -28.91
C ARG A 61 54.36 20.25 -28.97
N VAL A 62 53.95 19.80 -27.80
CA VAL A 62 52.95 18.74 -27.61
C VAL A 62 51.91 19.26 -26.61
N ALA A 63 50.63 19.06 -26.92
CA ALA A 63 49.53 19.31 -26.00
C ALA A 63 48.93 17.99 -25.53
N THR A 64 48.54 17.91 -24.27
CA THR A 64 47.82 16.77 -23.67
C THR A 64 46.48 17.26 -23.14
N LEU A 65 45.40 16.58 -23.51
CA LEU A 65 44.07 16.79 -22.95
C LEU A 65 43.72 15.57 -22.12
N THR A 66 43.73 15.73 -20.80
CA THR A 66 43.60 14.62 -19.84
C THR A 66 42.29 14.77 -19.07
N PRO A 67 41.28 13.93 -19.36
CA PRO A 67 40.07 13.91 -18.56
C PRO A 67 40.36 13.38 -17.15
N VAL A 68 39.85 14.04 -16.14
CA VAL A 68 40.01 13.64 -14.73
C VAL A 68 38.66 13.69 -14.05
N LEU A 69 38.28 12.58 -13.42
CA LEU A 69 37.11 12.54 -12.54
C LEU A 69 37.60 12.80 -11.12
N ARG A 70 37.03 13.78 -10.41
CA ARG A 70 37.44 14.12 -9.04
C ARG A 70 36.28 14.53 -8.16
N THR A 71 36.41 14.33 -6.86
CA THR A 71 35.48 14.90 -5.89
C THR A 71 35.75 16.40 -5.71
N GLN A 72 34.73 17.18 -5.34
CA GLN A 72 34.86 18.63 -5.16
C GLN A 72 35.87 19.01 -4.05
N ASP A 73 35.97 18.17 -3.03
CA ASP A 73 36.90 18.31 -1.91
C ASP A 73 38.30 17.75 -2.20
N ASN A 74 38.52 17.19 -3.39
CA ASN A 74 39.76 16.54 -3.83
C ASN A 74 40.19 15.31 -3.02
N SER A 75 39.31 14.74 -2.21
CA SER A 75 39.58 13.51 -1.43
C SER A 75 39.81 12.28 -2.31
N ALA A 76 39.20 12.21 -3.49
CA ALA A 76 39.42 11.16 -4.47
C ALA A 76 39.52 11.72 -5.90
N ASN A 77 40.36 11.08 -6.72
CA ASN A 77 40.49 11.39 -8.13
C ASN A 77 40.82 10.14 -8.96
N LYS A 78 40.43 10.18 -10.24
CA LYS A 78 40.77 9.20 -11.25
C LYS A 78 41.20 9.91 -12.52
N VAL A 79 42.48 9.77 -12.85
CA VAL A 79 43.04 10.23 -14.13
C VAL A 79 42.67 9.22 -15.21
N LEU A 80 42.10 9.71 -16.31
CA LEU A 80 41.70 8.89 -17.46
C LEU A 80 42.73 9.03 -18.60
N PRO A 81 42.77 8.08 -19.56
CA PRO A 81 43.73 8.13 -20.66
C PRO A 81 43.67 9.46 -21.44
N ALA A 82 44.82 10.08 -21.67
CA ALA A 82 44.97 11.40 -22.24
C ALA A 82 44.93 11.38 -23.79
N ILE A 83 44.43 12.46 -24.38
CA ILE A 83 44.57 12.73 -25.81
C ILE A 83 45.85 13.50 -26.03
N TRP A 84 46.76 12.92 -26.82
CA TRP A 84 48.04 13.54 -27.13
C TRP A 84 48.00 14.20 -28.51
N VAL A 85 48.22 15.51 -28.54
CA VAL A 85 48.19 16.34 -29.75
C VAL A 85 49.60 16.86 -30.05
N TYR A 86 50.22 16.32 -31.09
CA TYR A 86 51.59 16.65 -31.47
C TYR A 86 51.66 17.75 -32.54
N GLY A 87 52.58 18.71 -32.35
CA GLY A 87 53.03 19.60 -33.42
C GLY A 87 53.79 18.84 -34.50
N ARG A 88 53.96 19.45 -35.69
CA ARG A 88 54.56 18.78 -36.87
C ARG A 88 55.90 18.11 -36.58
N THR A 89 56.90 18.84 -36.09
CA THR A 89 58.24 18.30 -35.84
C THR A 89 58.19 17.24 -34.74
N ARG A 90 57.45 17.50 -33.67
CA ARG A 90 57.31 16.57 -32.56
C ARG A 90 56.63 15.25 -32.97
N SER A 91 55.66 15.30 -33.88
CA SER A 91 55.04 14.10 -34.44
C SER A 91 56.03 13.24 -35.23
N ILE A 92 56.98 13.86 -35.95
CA ILE A 92 58.03 13.13 -36.69
C ILE A 92 59.00 12.43 -35.72
N VAL A 93 59.38 13.12 -34.63
CA VAL A 93 60.25 12.54 -33.60
C VAL A 93 59.57 11.34 -32.94
N GLN A 94 58.32 11.50 -32.52
CA GLN A 94 57.53 10.41 -31.90
C GLN A 94 57.38 9.20 -32.84
N GLN A 95 57.14 9.43 -34.14
CA GLN A 95 57.06 8.35 -35.13
C GLN A 95 58.39 7.60 -35.31
N ARG A 96 59.53 8.30 -35.20
CA ARG A 96 60.88 7.68 -35.29
C ARG A 96 61.21 6.87 -34.04
N GLU A 97 60.84 7.36 -32.87
CA GLU A 97 61.05 6.69 -31.59
C GLU A 97 60.15 5.45 -31.43
N ARG A 98 59.05 5.37 -32.21
CA ARG A 98 58.06 4.27 -32.17
C ARG A 98 57.45 4.04 -30.79
N SER A 99 57.53 5.03 -29.90
CA SER A 99 56.95 5.00 -28.57
C SER A 99 55.58 5.68 -28.56
N VAL A 100 54.58 5.00 -28.01
CA VAL A 100 53.27 5.58 -27.68
C VAL A 100 53.23 5.80 -26.17
N PRO A 101 52.81 6.99 -25.69
CA PRO A 101 52.64 7.21 -24.26
C PRO A 101 51.68 6.16 -23.68
N SER A 102 52.04 5.57 -22.54
CA SER A 102 51.25 4.50 -21.91
C SER A 102 49.87 4.95 -21.43
N ASP A 103 49.73 6.25 -21.19
CA ASP A 103 48.50 6.91 -20.79
C ASP A 103 47.69 7.44 -21.98
N ALA A 104 48.11 7.20 -23.23
CA ALA A 104 47.42 7.74 -24.39
C ALA A 104 46.11 7.01 -24.67
N TYR A 105 44.99 7.74 -24.67
CA TYR A 105 43.75 7.33 -25.33
C TYR A 105 43.95 7.29 -26.84
N THR A 106 44.49 8.38 -27.39
CA THR A 106 44.82 8.50 -28.81
C THR A 106 45.94 9.51 -29.00
N VAL A 107 46.66 9.35 -30.11
CA VAL A 107 47.72 10.25 -30.54
C VAL A 107 47.32 10.84 -31.90
N LEU A 108 47.27 12.16 -32.00
CA LEU A 108 47.03 12.85 -33.25
C LEU A 108 48.03 13.98 -33.49
N ARG A 109 48.25 14.29 -34.76
CA ARG A 109 49.00 15.48 -35.17
C ARG A 109 48.04 16.65 -35.34
N ARG A 110 48.38 17.82 -34.77
CA ARG A 110 47.66 19.07 -35.03
C ARG A 110 47.87 19.51 -36.48
N LYS A 111 46.77 19.80 -37.16
CA LYS A 111 46.70 20.48 -38.46
C LYS A 111 46.18 21.89 -38.24
N ASN A 112 47.11 22.81 -37.97
CA ASN A 112 46.84 24.23 -37.78
C ASN A 112 45.94 24.80 -38.90
N GLY A 113 45.03 25.70 -38.56
CA GLY A 113 44.01 26.25 -39.46
C GLY A 113 42.86 25.29 -39.83
N THR A 114 42.80 24.08 -39.30
CA THR A 114 41.70 23.12 -39.55
C THR A 114 41.03 22.67 -38.26
N GLU A 115 39.75 22.31 -38.32
CA GLU A 115 39.05 21.70 -37.18
C GLU A 115 39.37 20.19 -37.10
N GLN A 116 39.54 19.67 -35.89
CA GLN A 116 39.74 18.24 -35.64
C GLN A 116 38.95 17.81 -34.41
N THR A 117 38.08 16.82 -34.55
CA THR A 117 37.29 16.27 -33.44
C THR A 117 37.75 14.87 -33.07
N VAL A 118 37.77 14.58 -31.77
CA VAL A 118 38.04 13.27 -31.20
C VAL A 118 36.82 12.81 -30.41
N ASN A 119 36.26 11.67 -30.81
CA ASN A 119 35.20 11.02 -30.06
C ASN A 119 35.84 10.20 -28.94
N TYR A 120 35.71 10.68 -27.72
CA TYR A 120 36.33 10.09 -26.54
C TYR A 120 35.35 9.12 -25.85
N SER A 121 35.82 7.91 -25.54
CA SER A 121 35.04 6.92 -24.78
C SER A 121 35.94 6.13 -23.84
N ALA A 122 35.70 6.24 -22.54
CA ALA A 122 36.42 5.49 -21.52
C ALA A 122 35.45 4.66 -20.67
N ARG A 123 35.94 3.52 -20.15
CA ARG A 123 35.21 2.65 -19.23
C ARG A 123 36.06 2.38 -18.00
N ILE A 124 35.48 2.60 -16.83
CA ILE A 124 36.14 2.35 -15.54
C ILE A 124 35.18 1.63 -14.59
N PRO A 125 35.66 0.77 -13.68
CA PRO A 125 34.80 0.20 -12.64
C PRO A 125 34.16 1.30 -11.79
N TYR A 126 32.88 1.15 -11.44
CA TYR A 126 32.21 2.09 -10.54
C TYR A 126 32.77 2.03 -9.13
N GLU A 127 33.03 3.20 -8.57
CA GLU A 127 33.34 3.39 -7.15
C GLU A 127 32.36 4.42 -6.57
N LYS A 128 31.93 4.24 -5.31
CA LYS A 128 30.87 5.08 -4.70
C LYS A 128 31.14 6.58 -4.78
N TRP A 129 32.39 7.00 -4.62
CA TRP A 129 32.80 8.40 -4.66
C TRP A 129 32.59 9.05 -6.04
N MET A 130 32.43 8.25 -7.11
CA MET A 130 32.18 8.75 -8.46
C MET A 130 30.79 9.39 -8.59
N ASN A 131 29.84 9.07 -7.72
CA ASN A 131 28.56 9.79 -7.70
C ASN A 131 28.78 11.21 -7.16
N GLY A 132 28.35 12.21 -7.92
CA GLY A 132 28.59 13.63 -7.63
C GLY A 132 30.00 14.11 -8.00
N ALA A 133 30.88 13.26 -8.52
CA ALA A 133 32.21 13.66 -8.95
C ALA A 133 32.16 14.55 -10.20
N GLU A 134 33.10 15.49 -10.28
CA GLU A 134 33.23 16.42 -11.40
C GLU A 134 34.22 15.86 -12.41
N LEU A 135 33.80 15.85 -13.67
CA LEU A 135 34.68 15.56 -14.79
C LEU A 135 35.31 16.88 -15.25
N GLU A 136 36.63 16.94 -15.18
CA GLU A 136 37.43 18.07 -15.64
C GLU A 136 38.30 17.65 -16.82
N LEU A 137 38.62 18.60 -17.71
CA LEU A 137 39.60 18.41 -18.77
C LEU A 137 40.85 19.24 -18.44
N LEU A 138 41.96 18.55 -18.17
CA LEU A 138 43.27 19.16 -17.97
C LEU A 138 43.99 19.30 -19.30
N ALA A 139 44.23 20.53 -19.75
CA ALA A 139 45.03 20.81 -20.93
C ALA A 139 46.42 21.30 -20.52
N ALA A 140 47.47 20.61 -20.99
CA ALA A 140 48.86 21.00 -20.77
C ALA A 140 49.62 21.07 -22.09
N VAL A 141 50.41 22.12 -22.31
CA VAL A 141 51.30 22.27 -23.47
C VAL A 141 52.74 22.29 -23.02
N ARG A 142 53.57 21.45 -23.66
CA ARG A 142 54.99 21.29 -23.33
C ARG A 142 55.89 21.51 -24.55
N GLY A 143 57.01 22.20 -24.33
CA GLY A 143 58.07 22.44 -25.32
C GLY A 143 59.19 21.39 -25.31
N CYS A 144 60.26 21.63 -26.08
CA CYS A 144 61.47 20.79 -26.02
C CYS A 144 62.14 20.93 -24.64
N ALA A 145 62.52 19.81 -24.01
CA ALA A 145 63.10 19.74 -22.66
C ALA A 145 62.20 20.21 -21.49
N ASP A 146 60.86 20.13 -21.64
CA ASP A 146 59.88 20.42 -20.56
C ASP A 146 59.95 21.87 -20.01
N CYS A 147 60.60 22.78 -20.74
CA CYS A 147 61.03 24.09 -20.26
C CYS A 147 59.96 25.20 -20.31
N GLN A 148 58.79 24.94 -20.89
CA GLN A 148 57.63 25.84 -20.90
C GLN A 148 56.36 25.01 -20.73
N LYS A 149 55.66 25.20 -19.60
CA LYS A 149 54.41 24.54 -19.25
C LYS A 149 53.30 25.58 -19.20
N GLU A 150 52.35 25.45 -20.11
CA GLU A 150 51.06 26.13 -20.03
C GLU A 150 50.04 25.09 -19.62
N GLU A 151 49.44 25.24 -18.44
CA GLU A 151 48.43 24.31 -17.90
C GLU A 151 47.13 25.07 -17.65
N SER A 152 46.02 24.41 -17.93
CA SER A 152 44.68 24.95 -17.71
C SER A 152 43.71 23.80 -17.49
N THR A 153 42.68 24.05 -16.68
CA THR A 153 41.66 23.07 -16.29
C THR A 153 40.30 23.64 -16.60
N ALA A 154 39.38 22.81 -17.09
CA ALA A 154 38.01 23.24 -17.29
C ALA A 154 37.00 22.17 -16.87
N PHE A 155 35.92 22.62 -16.22
CA PHE A 155 34.83 21.77 -15.75
C PHE A 155 33.94 21.33 -16.92
N VAL A 156 33.81 20.02 -17.15
CA VAL A 156 32.99 19.47 -18.23
C VAL A 156 31.57 19.22 -17.78
N THR A 157 31.39 18.38 -16.76
CA THR A 157 30.07 18.02 -16.22
C THR A 157 30.21 17.36 -14.85
N ARG A 158 29.10 17.14 -14.16
CA ARG A 158 29.02 16.37 -12.91
C ARG A 158 28.39 15.02 -13.16
N ALA A 159 28.94 13.98 -12.55
CA ALA A 159 28.42 12.63 -12.59
C ALA A 159 27.20 12.49 -11.66
N HIS A 160 26.08 12.01 -12.20
CA HIS A 160 24.90 11.65 -11.44
C HIS A 160 24.66 10.16 -11.66
N LEU A 161 25.10 9.35 -10.70
CA LEU A 161 25.25 7.90 -10.84
C LEU A 161 24.34 7.10 -9.89
N GLU A 162 23.53 7.78 -9.09
CA GLU A 162 22.48 7.15 -8.28
C GLU A 162 21.21 6.93 -9.10
N ARG A 163 20.63 5.75 -8.95
CA ARG A 163 19.31 5.43 -9.52
C ARG A 163 18.25 6.31 -8.86
N TYR A 164 17.33 6.82 -9.66
CA TYR A 164 16.16 7.52 -9.16
C TYR A 164 15.29 6.59 -8.31
N VAL A 165 15.07 7.00 -7.05
CA VAL A 165 14.20 6.31 -6.10
C VAL A 165 12.88 7.06 -6.07
N VAL A 166 11.83 6.37 -6.51
CA VAL A 166 10.47 6.91 -6.52
C VAL A 166 9.99 7.19 -5.10
N LYS A 167 9.32 8.33 -4.91
CA LYS A 167 8.69 8.71 -3.63
C LYS A 167 7.20 8.99 -3.87
N PRO A 168 6.40 7.93 -4.08
CA PRO A 168 4.99 8.11 -4.43
C PRO A 168 4.19 8.73 -3.28
N ALA A 169 3.21 9.54 -3.66
CA ALA A 169 2.19 10.08 -2.76
C ALA A 169 0.98 9.14 -2.72
N VAL A 170 0.74 8.52 -1.57
CA VAL A 170 -0.47 7.72 -1.31
C VAL A 170 -1.63 8.62 -0.89
N ALA A 171 -2.85 8.23 -1.27
CA ALA A 171 -4.08 8.93 -0.93
C ALA A 171 -4.75 8.26 0.28
N PHE A 172 -5.21 9.10 1.23
CA PHE A 172 -6.06 8.69 2.35
C PHE A 172 -7.45 9.31 2.20
N VAL A 173 -8.48 8.59 2.59
CA VAL A 173 -9.88 9.02 2.54
C VAL A 173 -10.38 9.25 3.95
N SER A 174 -10.95 10.42 4.22
CA SER A 174 -11.67 10.66 5.49
C SER A 174 -12.98 9.87 5.47
N PRO A 175 -13.23 9.02 6.48
CA PRO A 175 -14.51 8.34 6.64
C PRO A 175 -15.71 9.29 6.77
N ALA A 176 -16.90 8.77 6.47
CA ALA A 176 -18.14 9.48 6.77
C ALA A 176 -18.40 9.50 8.28
N VAL A 177 -19.02 10.58 8.77
CA VAL A 177 -19.42 10.68 10.18
C VAL A 177 -20.56 9.70 10.46
N GLU A 178 -20.33 8.79 11.40
CA GLU A 178 -21.38 7.92 11.94
C GLU A 178 -22.20 8.71 12.97
N ALA A 179 -23.42 9.12 12.60
CA ALA A 179 -24.26 9.97 13.45
C ALA A 179 -24.67 9.29 14.76
N VAL A 180 -24.95 7.98 14.73
CA VAL A 180 -25.29 7.17 15.90
C VAL A 180 -24.62 5.81 15.78
N LYS A 181 -23.77 5.48 16.76
CA LYS A 181 -23.05 4.21 16.81
C LYS A 181 -23.93 3.11 17.40
N ASN A 182 -24.72 2.47 16.54
CA ASN A 182 -25.52 1.30 16.93
C ASN A 182 -24.63 0.06 16.97
N ARG A 183 -24.67 -0.66 18.09
CA ARG A 183 -23.91 -1.90 18.30
C ARG A 183 -24.85 -2.94 18.92
N ALA A 184 -24.43 -4.20 18.85
CA ALA A 184 -25.16 -5.31 19.44
C ALA A 184 -24.20 -6.34 20.01
N GLU A 185 -24.51 -6.84 21.21
CA GLU A 185 -23.93 -8.08 21.72
C GLU A 185 -24.95 -9.19 21.56
N GLU A 186 -24.51 -10.33 21.03
CA GLU A 186 -25.36 -11.49 20.78
C GLU A 186 -24.87 -12.70 21.59
N GLY A 187 -25.80 -13.54 22.00
CA GLY A 187 -25.49 -14.79 22.68
C GLY A 187 -26.60 -15.80 22.56
N ARG A 188 -26.26 -17.04 22.90
CA ARG A 188 -27.16 -18.19 22.92
C ARG A 188 -27.09 -18.85 24.29
N ALA A 189 -28.25 -19.08 24.90
CA ALA A 189 -28.35 -19.71 26.20
C ALA A 189 -29.11 -21.05 26.12
N TYR A 190 -28.57 -22.08 26.79
CA TYR A 190 -29.12 -23.43 26.84
C TYR A 190 -29.75 -23.72 28.21
N LEU A 191 -30.75 -22.92 28.56
CA LEU A 191 -31.43 -23.02 29.85
C LEU A 191 -32.15 -24.37 29.99
N ASP A 192 -31.83 -25.09 31.05
CA ASP A 192 -32.46 -26.32 31.46
C ASP A 192 -33.79 -26.02 32.16
N PHE A 193 -34.85 -26.72 31.74
CA PHE A 193 -36.18 -26.65 32.37
C PHE A 193 -36.60 -28.04 32.82
N PRO A 194 -37.32 -28.17 33.95
CA PRO A 194 -38.05 -29.41 34.24
C PRO A 194 -39.02 -29.75 33.11
N VAL A 195 -39.33 -31.04 32.96
CA VAL A 195 -40.17 -31.55 31.86
C VAL A 195 -41.49 -30.77 31.79
N ASN A 196 -41.83 -30.30 30.59
CA ASN A 196 -43.05 -29.55 30.29
C ASN A 196 -43.25 -28.24 31.09
N GLN A 197 -42.18 -27.68 31.67
CA GLN A 197 -42.19 -26.39 32.37
C GLN A 197 -41.47 -25.30 31.57
N THR A 198 -41.86 -24.05 31.84
CA THR A 198 -41.30 -22.83 31.24
C THR A 198 -40.63 -21.92 32.26
N ARG A 199 -40.76 -22.21 33.57
CA ARG A 199 -40.16 -21.41 34.64
C ARG A 199 -38.66 -21.69 34.75
N ILE A 200 -37.87 -20.62 34.80
CA ILE A 200 -36.43 -20.71 35.07
C ILE A 200 -36.21 -20.98 36.56
N TYR A 201 -35.39 -22.00 36.84
CA TYR A 201 -34.86 -22.29 38.16
C TYR A 201 -33.35 -22.04 38.13
N PRO A 202 -32.84 -20.98 38.78
CA PRO A 202 -31.44 -20.57 38.63
C PRO A 202 -30.42 -21.66 38.98
N ASP A 203 -30.69 -22.46 40.01
CA ASP A 203 -29.79 -23.52 40.49
C ASP A 203 -30.02 -24.89 39.79
N TYR A 204 -30.91 -24.95 38.80
CA TYR A 204 -31.24 -26.21 38.14
C TYR A 204 -30.22 -26.55 37.06
N ARG A 205 -29.49 -27.65 37.27
CA ARG A 205 -28.51 -28.21 36.33
C ARG A 205 -27.48 -27.15 35.90
N ARG A 206 -27.43 -26.81 34.61
CA ARG A 206 -26.45 -25.88 34.02
C ARG A 206 -26.94 -24.43 33.99
N ASN A 207 -28.14 -24.15 34.50
CA ASN A 207 -28.66 -22.78 34.57
C ASN A 207 -27.72 -21.79 35.26
N PRO A 208 -26.95 -22.13 36.32
CA PRO A 208 -26.03 -21.16 36.91
C PRO A 208 -25.01 -20.61 35.91
N SER A 209 -24.42 -21.47 35.08
CA SER A 209 -23.43 -21.04 34.08
C SER A 209 -24.07 -20.30 32.91
N GLU A 210 -25.22 -20.76 32.43
CA GLU A 210 -25.94 -20.11 31.32
C GLU A 210 -26.42 -18.71 31.72
N LEU A 211 -27.02 -18.58 32.91
CA LEU A 211 -27.48 -17.29 33.43
C LEU A 211 -26.30 -16.37 33.76
N ALA A 212 -25.16 -16.90 34.21
CA ALA A 212 -23.94 -16.11 34.40
C ALA A 212 -23.41 -15.55 33.08
N ALA A 213 -23.46 -16.32 31.98
CA ALA A 213 -23.06 -15.85 30.66
C ALA A 213 -23.97 -14.71 30.15
N ILE A 214 -25.29 -14.88 30.30
CA ILE A 214 -26.27 -13.82 29.96
C ILE A 214 -26.01 -12.56 30.77
N LYS A 215 -25.82 -12.71 32.09
CA LYS A 215 -25.50 -11.59 32.98
C LYS A 215 -24.22 -10.88 32.55
N HIS A 216 -23.17 -11.63 32.21
CA HIS A 216 -21.92 -11.05 31.73
C HIS A 216 -22.13 -10.19 30.48
N THR A 217 -22.88 -10.68 29.48
CA THR A 217 -23.18 -9.90 28.27
C THR A 217 -23.94 -8.61 28.60
N VAL A 218 -24.96 -8.70 29.46
CA VAL A 218 -25.74 -7.53 29.87
C VAL A 218 -24.90 -6.56 30.68
N ASP A 219 -24.07 -7.04 31.61
CA ASP A 219 -23.22 -6.24 32.49
C ASP A 219 -22.15 -5.45 31.71
N VAL A 220 -21.55 -6.07 30.69
CA VAL A 220 -20.55 -5.40 29.83
C VAL A 220 -21.12 -4.15 29.20
N VAL A 221 -22.39 -4.17 28.77
CA VAL A 221 -23.06 -3.01 28.20
C VAL A 221 -23.59 -2.11 29.32
N LYS A 222 -24.36 -2.66 30.26
CA LYS A 222 -25.07 -1.89 31.29
C LYS A 222 -24.15 -1.08 32.21
N ASN A 223 -22.94 -1.59 32.48
CA ASN A 223 -21.96 -0.95 33.36
C ASN A 223 -20.95 -0.10 32.60
N ASP A 224 -21.01 -0.05 31.26
CA ASP A 224 -20.19 0.86 30.48
C ASP A 224 -20.85 2.25 30.40
N ALA A 225 -20.20 3.24 31.00
CA ALA A 225 -20.64 4.63 31.04
C ALA A 225 -20.76 5.29 29.65
N ASN A 226 -20.17 4.70 28.61
CA ASN A 226 -20.24 5.20 27.24
C ASN A 226 -21.40 4.64 26.43
N THR A 227 -22.18 3.70 26.98
CA THR A 227 -23.22 3.00 26.25
C THR A 227 -24.60 3.20 26.85
N THR A 228 -25.64 3.00 26.04
CA THR A 228 -27.03 3.00 26.49
C THR A 228 -27.79 1.90 25.77
N ILE A 229 -28.34 0.96 26.52
CA ILE A 229 -29.18 -0.13 25.99
C ILE A 229 -30.45 0.45 25.40
N THR A 230 -30.77 0.05 24.17
CA THR A 230 -31.96 0.50 23.42
C THR A 230 -32.98 -0.62 23.22
N GLU A 231 -32.54 -1.88 23.10
CA GLU A 231 -33.41 -3.04 22.96
C GLU A 231 -32.72 -4.31 23.48
N ILE A 232 -33.48 -5.21 24.09
CA ILE A 232 -33.08 -6.59 24.40
C ILE A 232 -34.04 -7.52 23.66
N ALA A 233 -33.57 -8.13 22.58
CA ALA A 233 -34.35 -9.12 21.84
C ALA A 233 -34.07 -10.52 22.39
N ILE A 234 -35.10 -11.35 22.52
CA ILE A 234 -35.00 -12.76 22.93
C ILE A 234 -35.83 -13.60 21.97
N VAL A 235 -35.25 -14.67 21.44
CA VAL A 235 -35.94 -15.65 20.59
C VAL A 235 -35.79 -17.03 21.22
N GLY A 236 -36.90 -17.63 21.65
CA GLY A 236 -36.90 -18.99 22.18
C GLY A 236 -37.09 -20.04 21.10
N TYR A 237 -36.36 -21.14 21.20
CA TYR A 237 -36.42 -22.27 20.27
C TYR A 237 -36.80 -23.55 21.01
N ALA A 238 -37.56 -24.41 20.34
CA ALA A 238 -37.74 -25.80 20.74
C ALA A 238 -37.27 -26.74 19.62
N SER A 239 -36.89 -27.94 20.03
CA SER A 239 -36.56 -29.02 19.09
C SER A 239 -37.83 -29.51 18.37
N PRO A 240 -37.72 -30.02 17.14
CA PRO A 240 -38.83 -30.68 16.44
C PRO A 240 -39.19 -32.03 17.07
N GLU A 241 -39.76 -31.99 18.27
CA GLU A 241 -40.17 -33.18 19.02
C GLU A 241 -41.57 -33.00 19.66
N GLY A 242 -42.43 -34.00 19.54
CA GLY A 242 -43.80 -33.89 20.03
C GLY A 242 -44.66 -32.97 19.18
N ARG A 243 -45.78 -32.50 19.74
CA ARG A 243 -46.74 -31.69 18.98
C ARG A 243 -46.22 -30.27 18.78
N TYR A 244 -46.32 -29.76 17.56
CA TYR A 244 -45.96 -28.39 17.18
C TYR A 244 -46.57 -27.33 18.11
N THR A 245 -47.85 -27.49 18.47
CA THR A 245 -48.55 -26.58 19.40
C THR A 245 -47.95 -26.56 20.80
N ALA A 246 -47.44 -27.70 21.29
CA ALA A 246 -46.75 -27.78 22.58
C ALA A 246 -45.37 -27.11 22.48
N ASN A 247 -44.66 -27.32 21.38
CA ASN A 247 -43.37 -26.70 21.11
C ASN A 247 -43.48 -25.18 21.02
N ALA A 248 -44.51 -24.67 20.33
CA ALA A 248 -44.81 -23.24 20.28
C ALA A 248 -45.03 -22.64 21.68
N ARG A 249 -45.83 -23.32 22.52
CA ARG A 249 -46.06 -22.89 23.92
C ARG A 249 -44.77 -22.88 24.73
N LEU A 250 -43.95 -23.92 24.61
CA LEU A 250 -42.70 -24.06 25.36
C LEU A 250 -41.66 -23.03 24.93
N ALA A 251 -41.44 -22.87 23.63
CA ALA A 251 -40.50 -21.89 23.08
C ALA A 251 -40.86 -20.46 23.51
N GLN A 252 -42.13 -20.06 23.35
CA GLN A 252 -42.63 -18.76 23.78
C GLN A 252 -42.50 -18.57 25.30
N GLY A 253 -43.00 -19.52 26.08
CA GLY A 253 -43.02 -19.38 27.54
C GLY A 253 -41.62 -19.35 28.16
N ARG A 254 -40.65 -20.06 27.58
CA ARG A 254 -39.25 -20.03 28.02
C ARG A 254 -38.57 -18.70 27.69
N ALA A 255 -38.83 -18.15 26.50
CA ALA A 255 -38.35 -16.82 26.12
C ALA A 255 -38.93 -15.72 27.03
N GLU A 256 -40.22 -15.80 27.35
CA GLU A 256 -40.88 -14.88 28.30
C GLU A 256 -40.34 -15.02 29.73
N ALA A 257 -40.01 -16.25 30.15
CA ALA A 257 -39.38 -16.48 31.45
C ALA A 257 -37.99 -15.85 31.51
N LEU A 258 -37.20 -15.94 30.43
CA LEU A 258 -35.90 -15.28 30.34
C LEU A 258 -36.03 -13.75 30.34
N LYS A 259 -36.98 -13.19 29.57
CA LYS A 259 -37.34 -11.76 29.66
C LYS A 259 -37.61 -11.37 31.11
N SER A 260 -38.47 -12.11 31.79
CA SER A 260 -38.88 -11.80 33.17
C SER A 260 -37.69 -11.87 34.14
N TYR A 261 -36.81 -12.85 33.97
CA TYR A 261 -35.59 -12.99 34.77
C TYR A 261 -34.67 -11.77 34.60
N VAL A 262 -34.30 -11.42 33.36
CA VAL A 262 -33.39 -10.29 33.08
C VAL A 262 -34.04 -8.95 33.47
N MET A 263 -35.33 -8.78 33.19
CA MET A 263 -36.08 -7.58 33.54
C MET A 263 -36.06 -7.32 35.04
N ASN A 264 -36.31 -8.35 35.86
CA ASN A 264 -36.33 -8.22 37.32
C ASN A 264 -34.94 -8.06 37.91
N GLU A 265 -33.94 -8.77 37.39
CA GLU A 265 -32.55 -8.70 37.87
C GLU A 265 -31.98 -7.29 37.74
N TYR A 266 -32.26 -6.62 36.61
CA TYR A 266 -31.69 -5.31 36.28
C TYR A 266 -32.65 -4.14 36.46
N GLY A 267 -33.92 -4.40 36.82
CA GLY A 267 -34.96 -3.38 36.92
C GLY A 267 -35.27 -2.71 35.57
N PHE A 268 -35.09 -3.43 34.46
CA PHE A 268 -35.38 -2.91 33.13
C PHE A 268 -36.89 -2.74 32.92
N LYS A 269 -37.25 -1.77 32.07
CA LYS A 269 -38.65 -1.58 31.67
C LYS A 269 -39.05 -2.62 30.62
N ALA A 270 -40.33 -2.99 30.63
CA ALA A 270 -40.85 -4.05 29.76
C ALA A 270 -40.83 -3.70 28.26
N ASP A 271 -40.78 -2.42 27.91
CA ASP A 271 -40.72 -1.85 26.55
C ASP A 271 -39.33 -2.01 25.90
N LEU A 272 -38.27 -2.19 26.69
CA LEU A 272 -36.94 -2.52 26.18
C LEU A 272 -36.88 -3.93 25.57
N PHE A 273 -37.85 -4.81 25.88
CA PHE A 273 -37.77 -6.21 25.48
C PHE A 273 -38.65 -6.55 24.29
N LYS A 274 -38.04 -7.20 23.30
CA LYS A 274 -38.74 -7.82 22.18
C LYS A 274 -38.62 -9.35 22.26
N VAL A 275 -39.74 -10.04 22.43
CA VAL A 275 -39.74 -11.51 22.60
C VAL A 275 -40.44 -12.16 21.43
N ASN A 276 -39.74 -13.09 20.78
CA ASN A 276 -40.28 -13.94 19.74
C ASN A 276 -40.00 -15.41 20.08
N SER A 277 -40.58 -16.33 19.31
CA SER A 277 -40.27 -17.74 19.40
C SER A 277 -40.33 -18.43 18.04
N VAL A 278 -39.51 -19.47 17.90
CA VAL A 278 -39.55 -20.43 16.81
C VAL A 278 -40.00 -21.76 17.42
N PRO A 279 -41.23 -22.23 17.12
CA PRO A 279 -41.75 -23.46 17.70
C PRO A 279 -40.83 -24.65 17.47
N GLU A 280 -40.26 -24.81 16.27
CA GLU A 280 -39.37 -25.92 15.96
C GLU A 280 -38.17 -25.44 15.16
N ASP A 281 -36.96 -25.63 15.71
CA ASP A 281 -35.69 -25.19 15.10
C ASP A 281 -35.25 -26.13 13.97
N TRP A 282 -36.02 -26.15 12.88
CA TRP A 282 -35.71 -26.92 11.68
C TRP A 282 -34.44 -26.43 10.98
N ALA A 283 -34.12 -25.13 11.09
CA ALA A 283 -32.89 -24.57 10.55
C ALA A 283 -31.66 -25.09 11.32
N GLY A 284 -31.69 -25.02 12.67
CA GLY A 284 -30.63 -25.59 13.50
C GLY A 284 -30.48 -27.11 13.33
N LEU A 285 -31.60 -27.83 13.16
CA LEU A 285 -31.55 -29.26 12.82
C LEU A 285 -30.85 -29.51 11.48
N ARG A 286 -31.16 -28.69 10.46
CA ARG A 286 -30.52 -28.79 9.14
C ARG A 286 -29.01 -28.60 9.23
N ASP A 287 -28.57 -27.55 9.94
CA ASP A 287 -27.15 -27.22 10.11
C ASP A 287 -26.40 -28.33 10.84
N TYR A 288 -27.00 -28.89 11.90
CA TYR A 288 -26.45 -30.04 12.62
C TYR A 288 -26.29 -31.25 11.68
N VAL A 289 -27.34 -31.62 10.96
CA VAL A 289 -27.32 -32.80 10.07
C VAL A 289 -26.28 -32.60 8.95
N ALA A 290 -26.26 -31.42 8.32
CA ALA A 290 -25.30 -31.07 7.28
C ALA A 290 -23.85 -31.15 7.75
N GLY A 291 -23.55 -30.79 8.99
CA GLY A 291 -22.22 -30.90 9.61
C GLY A 291 -21.88 -32.28 10.17
N SER A 292 -22.85 -33.20 10.27
CA SER A 292 -22.67 -34.51 10.92
C SER A 292 -22.35 -35.66 9.95
N ASN A 293 -22.00 -36.82 10.54
CA ASN A 293 -21.83 -38.11 9.87
C ASN A 293 -22.97 -39.10 10.22
N LEU A 294 -24.20 -38.59 10.37
CA LEU A 294 -25.35 -39.43 10.69
C LEU A 294 -25.66 -40.43 9.56
N PRO A 295 -26.15 -41.65 9.89
CA PRO A 295 -26.70 -42.54 8.88
C PRO A 295 -27.92 -41.89 8.22
N LEU A 296 -28.11 -42.15 6.92
CA LEU A 296 -29.23 -41.63 6.12
C LEU A 296 -29.30 -40.09 6.09
N LYS A 297 -28.13 -39.44 6.16
CA LYS A 297 -27.99 -37.98 6.15
C LYS A 297 -28.77 -37.30 5.03
N GLU A 298 -28.65 -37.79 3.80
CA GLU A 298 -29.29 -37.18 2.63
C GLU A 298 -30.81 -37.32 2.70
N GLU A 299 -31.33 -38.44 3.21
CA GLU A 299 -32.75 -38.66 3.43
C GLU A 299 -33.30 -37.76 4.54
N ILE A 300 -32.54 -37.58 5.63
CA ILE A 300 -32.88 -36.64 6.71
C ILE A 300 -32.95 -35.22 6.15
N LEU A 301 -31.93 -34.78 5.40
CA LEU A 301 -31.90 -33.46 4.76
C LEU A 301 -33.07 -33.29 3.78
N SER A 302 -33.41 -34.33 3.01
CA SER A 302 -34.57 -34.31 2.11
C SER A 302 -35.88 -34.08 2.86
N ILE A 303 -36.08 -34.75 4.01
CA ILE A 303 -37.26 -34.51 4.87
C ILE A 303 -37.26 -33.06 5.38
N ILE A 304 -36.12 -32.56 5.85
CA ILE A 304 -35.99 -31.19 6.37
C ILE A 304 -36.25 -30.14 5.27
N ASP A 305 -35.77 -30.36 4.06
CA ASP A 305 -35.89 -29.43 2.94
C ASP A 305 -37.23 -29.57 2.21
N THR A 306 -38.06 -30.55 2.59
CA THR A 306 -39.42 -30.68 2.05
C THR A 306 -40.28 -29.49 2.47
N ASN A 307 -41.00 -28.92 1.50
CA ASN A 307 -42.00 -27.88 1.70
C ASN A 307 -43.32 -28.46 2.25
N GLU A 308 -43.23 -29.07 3.44
CA GLU A 308 -44.36 -29.58 4.21
C GLU A 308 -44.81 -28.50 5.20
N SER A 309 -46.08 -28.12 5.13
CA SER A 309 -46.67 -27.08 5.99
C SER A 309 -47.15 -27.63 7.34
N ASP A 310 -47.42 -28.94 7.40
CA ASP A 310 -47.75 -29.61 8.66
C ASP A 310 -46.48 -30.19 9.31
N PHE A 311 -45.97 -29.46 10.30
CA PHE A 311 -44.75 -29.84 11.00
C PHE A 311 -44.88 -31.13 11.81
N ASP A 312 -46.09 -31.50 12.27
CA ASP A 312 -46.32 -32.78 12.95
C ASP A 312 -46.19 -33.95 11.94
N VAL A 313 -46.64 -33.74 10.69
CA VAL A 313 -46.41 -34.71 9.59
C VAL A 313 -44.93 -34.82 9.26
N LYS A 314 -44.22 -33.69 9.21
CA LYS A 314 -42.78 -33.65 8.94
C LYS A 314 -41.97 -34.38 10.01
N GLU A 315 -42.29 -34.14 11.28
CA GLU A 315 -41.75 -34.87 12.43
C GLU A 315 -42.08 -36.37 12.35
N GLY A 316 -43.32 -36.71 11.98
CA GLY A 316 -43.76 -38.09 11.78
C GLY A 316 -42.95 -38.84 10.72
N ARG A 317 -42.59 -38.20 9.61
CA ARG A 317 -41.70 -38.77 8.59
C ARG A 317 -40.30 -39.03 9.15
N MET A 318 -39.78 -38.11 9.96
CA MET A 318 -38.49 -38.29 10.64
C MET A 318 -38.51 -39.49 11.60
N LYS A 319 -39.61 -39.66 12.36
CA LYS A 319 -39.82 -40.80 13.27
C LYS A 319 -39.91 -42.15 12.56
N ALA A 320 -40.50 -42.18 11.37
CA ALA A 320 -40.68 -43.41 10.60
C ALA A 320 -39.38 -43.93 9.97
N LEU A 321 -38.37 -43.07 9.85
CA LEU A 321 -37.11 -43.38 9.17
C LEU A 321 -36.26 -44.38 9.97
N ASP A 322 -35.71 -45.38 9.28
CA ASP A 322 -34.88 -46.46 9.86
C ASP A 322 -35.49 -47.13 11.11
N GLY A 323 -36.82 -47.32 11.10
CA GLY A 323 -37.55 -47.91 12.24
C GLY A 323 -37.43 -47.11 13.54
N GLY A 324 -37.19 -45.79 13.44
CA GLY A 324 -37.08 -44.86 14.56
C GLY A 324 -35.66 -44.72 15.14
N LYS A 325 -34.67 -45.45 14.64
CA LYS A 325 -33.28 -45.37 15.13
C LYS A 325 -32.67 -43.99 14.92
N VAL A 326 -32.88 -43.40 13.73
CA VAL A 326 -32.41 -42.04 13.43
C VAL A 326 -33.05 -41.02 14.37
N TYR A 327 -34.36 -41.11 14.57
CA TYR A 327 -35.07 -40.21 15.49
C TYR A 327 -34.56 -40.35 16.94
N ALA A 328 -34.29 -41.57 17.40
CA ALA A 328 -33.71 -41.79 18.72
C ALA A 328 -32.30 -41.18 18.86
N MET A 329 -31.47 -41.27 17.82
CA MET A 329 -30.15 -40.60 17.79
C MET A 329 -30.29 -39.08 17.83
N LEU A 330 -31.17 -38.50 17.00
CA LEU A 330 -31.42 -37.06 17.00
C LEU A 330 -31.95 -36.57 18.35
N LEU A 331 -32.85 -37.33 18.97
CA LEU A 331 -33.40 -37.03 20.29
C LEU A 331 -32.33 -36.98 21.39
N GLN A 332 -31.33 -37.85 21.29
CA GLN A 332 -30.25 -37.95 22.26
C GLN A 332 -29.15 -36.90 22.02
N ASP A 333 -28.71 -36.77 20.76
CA ASP A 333 -27.44 -36.10 20.44
C ASP A 333 -27.63 -34.70 19.84
N CYS A 334 -28.79 -34.41 19.24
CA CYS A 334 -29.06 -33.15 18.52
C CYS A 334 -30.10 -32.27 19.23
N TYR A 335 -31.30 -32.80 19.46
CA TYR A 335 -32.45 -32.03 19.95
C TYR A 335 -32.20 -31.24 21.24
N PRO A 336 -31.43 -31.75 22.23
CA PRO A 336 -31.09 -30.94 23.40
C PRO A 336 -30.38 -29.62 23.07
N ALA A 337 -29.57 -29.57 22.00
CA ALA A 337 -28.89 -28.36 21.54
C ALA A 337 -29.80 -27.45 20.69
N LEU A 338 -30.96 -27.93 20.23
CA LEU A 338 -31.96 -27.09 19.54
C LEU A 338 -32.90 -26.37 20.52
N ARG A 339 -32.87 -26.76 21.80
CA ARG A 339 -33.65 -26.12 22.87
C ARG A 339 -32.84 -24.98 23.48
N HIS A 340 -32.82 -23.84 22.81
CA HIS A 340 -32.02 -22.68 23.22
C HIS A 340 -32.84 -21.38 23.21
N SER A 341 -32.28 -20.33 23.80
CA SER A 341 -32.80 -18.97 23.69
C SER A 341 -31.68 -18.06 23.21
N ASP A 342 -31.86 -17.52 22.01
CA ASP A 342 -30.95 -16.52 21.45
C ASP A 342 -31.34 -15.15 21.99
N TYR A 343 -30.36 -14.34 22.33
CA TYR A 343 -30.56 -12.99 22.84
C TYR A 343 -29.63 -11.99 22.16
N THR A 344 -30.15 -10.78 21.95
CA THR A 344 -29.41 -9.66 21.36
C THR A 344 -29.62 -8.42 22.21
N VAL A 345 -28.54 -7.88 22.78
CA VAL A 345 -28.54 -6.61 23.51
C VAL A 345 -28.09 -5.52 22.54
N ARG A 346 -29.03 -4.71 22.06
CA ARG A 346 -28.75 -3.55 21.21
C ARG A 346 -28.51 -2.32 22.07
N TYR A 347 -27.50 -1.55 21.70
CA TYR A 347 -27.12 -0.35 22.42
C TYR A 347 -26.53 0.70 21.49
N VAL A 348 -26.57 1.95 21.94
CA VAL A 348 -25.88 3.06 21.31
C VAL A 348 -24.63 3.41 22.09
N VAL A 349 -23.56 3.76 21.39
CA VAL A 349 -22.33 4.30 21.98
C VAL A 349 -22.29 5.80 21.72
N ARG A 350 -22.00 6.59 22.77
CA ARG A 350 -21.84 8.04 22.62
C ARG A 350 -20.64 8.39 21.72
N GLY A 351 -20.66 9.59 21.14
CA GLY A 351 -19.48 10.14 20.47
C GLY A 351 -18.33 10.42 21.45
N PHE A 352 -17.11 10.27 20.98
CA PHE A 352 -15.88 10.59 21.71
C PHE A 352 -15.15 11.76 21.04
N ASN A 353 -14.56 12.62 21.85
CA ASN A 353 -13.57 13.56 21.34
C ASN A 353 -12.23 12.83 21.08
N VAL A 354 -11.30 13.50 20.41
CA VAL A 354 -10.03 12.89 19.98
C VAL A 354 -9.18 12.36 21.14
N GLU A 355 -9.15 13.07 22.28
CA GLU A 355 -8.36 12.66 23.44
C GLU A 355 -8.97 11.45 24.16
N GLU A 356 -10.30 11.39 24.25
CA GLU A 356 -11.00 10.19 24.71
C GLU A 356 -10.75 9.01 23.76
N ALA A 357 -10.89 9.24 22.44
CA ALA A 357 -10.74 8.21 21.42
C ALA A 357 -9.33 7.58 21.42
N LYS A 358 -8.28 8.36 21.71
CA LYS A 358 -6.90 7.84 21.91
C LYS A 358 -6.78 6.81 23.03
N GLN A 359 -7.62 6.89 24.06
CA GLN A 359 -7.63 5.89 25.16
C GLN A 359 -8.54 4.71 24.82
N ILE A 360 -9.70 4.99 24.21
CA ILE A 360 -10.67 3.96 23.83
C ILE A 360 -10.10 3.03 22.76
N ILE A 361 -9.32 3.52 21.79
CA ILE A 361 -8.75 2.67 20.73
C ILE A 361 -7.85 1.56 21.28
N LYS A 362 -7.22 1.77 22.44
CA LYS A 362 -6.33 0.80 23.09
C LYS A 362 -7.07 -0.25 23.92
N THR A 363 -8.29 0.05 24.34
CA THR A 363 -9.03 -0.74 25.35
C THR A 363 -10.33 -1.33 24.81
N ARG A 364 -11.09 -0.55 24.05
CA ARG A 364 -12.37 -0.91 23.43
C ARG A 364 -12.53 -0.31 22.03
N PRO A 365 -11.64 -0.63 21.07
CA PRO A 365 -11.69 -0.05 19.72
C PRO A 365 -13.03 -0.27 19.00
N GLN A 366 -13.77 -1.34 19.30
CA GLN A 366 -15.10 -1.63 18.76
C GLN A 366 -16.15 -0.54 19.07
N GLN A 367 -15.91 0.31 20.07
CA GLN A 367 -16.78 1.43 20.43
C GLN A 367 -16.53 2.69 19.60
N LEU A 368 -15.41 2.75 18.89
CA LEU A 368 -15.12 3.88 18.01
C LEU A 368 -15.81 3.67 16.66
N SER A 369 -16.19 4.78 16.06
CA SER A 369 -16.46 4.85 14.62
C SER A 369 -15.15 4.92 13.85
N LEU A 370 -15.19 4.53 12.58
CA LEU A 370 -14.05 4.64 11.69
C LEU A 370 -13.54 6.10 11.59
N GLN A 371 -14.45 7.08 11.62
CA GLN A 371 -14.08 8.51 11.61
C GLN A 371 -13.35 8.93 12.88
N GLU A 372 -13.78 8.49 14.06
CA GLU A 372 -13.08 8.79 15.31
C GLU A 372 -11.67 8.21 15.31
N MET A 373 -11.50 6.98 14.81
CA MET A 373 -10.16 6.40 14.62
C MET A 373 -9.33 7.24 13.64
N PHE A 374 -9.90 7.66 12.51
CA PHE A 374 -9.19 8.51 11.55
C PHE A 374 -8.73 9.84 12.16
N LEU A 375 -9.56 10.48 12.99
CA LEU A 375 -9.19 11.70 13.71
C LEU A 375 -8.08 11.46 14.74
N VAL A 376 -8.05 10.29 15.39
CA VAL A 376 -6.94 9.88 16.25
C VAL A 376 -5.64 9.77 15.44
N ALA A 377 -5.68 9.11 14.29
CA ALA A 377 -4.50 9.00 13.42
C ALA A 377 -3.95 10.37 13.03
N GLN A 378 -4.82 11.36 12.74
CA GLN A 378 -4.41 12.72 12.38
C GLN A 378 -3.64 13.47 13.49
N THR A 379 -3.63 12.97 14.72
CA THR A 379 -2.82 13.55 15.80
C THR A 379 -1.37 13.06 15.84
N TYR A 380 -1.06 12.01 15.09
CA TYR A 380 0.29 11.45 15.00
C TYR A 380 1.00 11.91 13.73
N GLU A 381 2.33 11.84 13.75
CA GLU A 381 3.13 12.13 12.57
C GLU A 381 2.83 11.08 11.48
N LYS A 382 2.57 11.54 10.24
CA LYS A 382 2.23 10.63 9.13
C LYS A 382 3.36 9.63 8.92
N GLY A 383 3.04 8.34 8.96
CA GLY A 383 3.99 7.24 8.79
C GLY A 383 4.67 6.77 10.08
N SER A 384 4.43 7.42 11.23
CA SER A 384 4.85 6.89 12.54
C SER A 384 4.17 5.56 12.87
N ASP A 385 4.74 4.79 13.79
CA ASP A 385 4.18 3.51 14.23
C ASP A 385 2.77 3.69 14.82
N GLU A 386 2.55 4.75 15.60
CA GLU A 386 1.24 5.08 16.18
C GLU A 386 0.22 5.47 15.11
N PHE A 387 0.64 6.21 14.08
CA PHE A 387 -0.22 6.51 12.93
C PHE A 387 -0.66 5.24 12.24
N ASN A 388 0.28 4.33 11.95
CA ASN A 388 0.01 3.10 11.24
C ASN A 388 -0.87 2.13 12.06
N GLU A 389 -0.60 2.00 13.36
CA GLU A 389 -1.36 1.13 14.28
C GLU A 389 -2.86 1.49 14.30
N VAL A 390 -3.19 2.78 14.24
CA VAL A 390 -4.60 3.22 14.20
C VAL A 390 -5.34 2.66 12.98
N PHE A 391 -4.69 2.64 11.82
CA PHE A 391 -5.29 2.08 10.60
C PHE A 391 -5.33 0.54 10.63
N ASP A 392 -4.33 -0.11 11.22
CA ASP A 392 -4.34 -1.56 11.45
C ASP A 392 -5.52 -1.97 12.35
N VAL A 393 -5.79 -1.19 13.41
CA VAL A 393 -6.96 -1.37 14.27
C VAL A 393 -8.26 -1.10 13.49
N ALA A 394 -8.30 -0.03 12.69
CA ALA A 394 -9.47 0.35 11.93
C ALA A 394 -9.91 -0.75 10.94
N VAL A 395 -8.99 -1.29 10.14
CA VAL A 395 -9.34 -2.35 9.18
C VAL A 395 -9.68 -3.67 9.88
N ARG A 396 -9.15 -3.93 11.09
CA ARG A 396 -9.57 -5.09 11.89
C ARG A 396 -11.00 -4.95 12.44
N MET A 397 -11.40 -3.74 12.82
CA MET A 397 -12.76 -3.46 13.33
C MET A 397 -13.79 -3.30 12.21
N PHE A 398 -13.35 -2.88 11.02
CA PHE A 398 -14.18 -2.64 9.84
C PHE A 398 -13.61 -3.37 8.60
N PRO A 399 -13.54 -4.71 8.62
CA PRO A 399 -12.80 -5.48 7.59
C PRO A 399 -13.39 -5.41 6.18
N ASP A 400 -14.68 -5.07 6.07
CA ASP A 400 -15.41 -4.97 4.81
C ASP A 400 -15.76 -3.53 4.43
N ASP A 401 -15.35 -2.54 5.24
CA ASP A 401 -15.57 -1.13 4.91
C ASP A 401 -14.58 -0.67 3.83
N PRO A 402 -15.04 -0.11 2.69
CA PRO A 402 -14.17 0.26 1.59
C PRO A 402 -13.20 1.41 1.96
N THR A 403 -13.58 2.28 2.90
CA THR A 403 -12.74 3.41 3.37
C THR A 403 -11.64 2.93 4.31
N ALA A 404 -11.96 2.01 5.23
CA ALA A 404 -10.96 1.36 6.08
C ALA A 404 -9.91 0.63 5.22
N ASN A 405 -10.37 -0.09 4.19
CA ASN A 405 -9.51 -0.84 3.28
C ASN A 405 -8.62 0.08 2.41
N ILE A 406 -9.11 1.17 1.82
CA ILE A 406 -8.22 2.08 1.05
C ILE A 406 -7.16 2.76 1.92
N ASN A 407 -7.52 3.11 3.17
CA ASN A 407 -6.56 3.69 4.10
C ASN A 407 -5.52 2.67 4.56
N ALA A 408 -5.92 1.43 4.85
CA ALA A 408 -4.98 0.35 5.15
C ALA A 408 -4.05 0.05 3.96
N ALA A 409 -4.58 0.06 2.74
CA ALA A 409 -3.74 -0.06 1.53
C ALA A 409 -2.70 1.05 1.42
N ALA A 410 -3.05 2.30 1.76
CA ALA A 410 -2.11 3.42 1.74
C ALA A 410 -0.93 3.18 2.71
N ILE A 411 -1.20 2.64 3.90
CA ILE A 411 -0.18 2.26 4.89
C ILE A 411 0.72 1.15 4.34
N GLU A 412 0.15 0.08 3.77
CA GLU A 412 0.94 -1.03 3.24
C GLU A 412 1.81 -0.63 2.04
N LEU A 413 1.34 0.31 1.21
CA LEU A 413 2.15 0.90 0.15
C LEU A 413 3.34 1.69 0.69
N GLN A 414 3.17 2.41 1.80
CA GLN A 414 4.27 3.12 2.46
C GLN A 414 5.27 2.15 3.11
N ARG A 415 4.79 1.03 3.66
CA ARG A 415 5.62 -0.04 4.23
C ARG A 415 6.33 -0.89 3.16
N GLY A 416 5.86 -0.83 1.91
CA GLY A 416 6.35 -1.66 0.81
C GLY A 416 5.77 -3.07 0.77
N ASP A 417 4.75 -3.40 1.57
CA ASP A 417 4.02 -4.66 1.47
C ASP A 417 2.99 -4.58 0.33
N LEU A 418 3.51 -4.76 -0.89
CA LEU A 418 2.72 -4.67 -2.11
C LEU A 418 1.64 -5.76 -2.20
N GLN A 419 1.86 -6.91 -1.54
CA GLN A 419 0.89 -8.01 -1.56
C GLN A 419 -0.32 -7.69 -0.69
N GLN A 420 -0.09 -7.20 0.53
CA GLN A 420 -1.16 -6.84 1.44
C GLN A 420 -1.89 -5.57 0.97
N ALA A 421 -1.15 -4.60 0.42
CA ALA A 421 -1.75 -3.43 -0.23
C ALA A 421 -2.75 -3.82 -1.32
N ALA A 422 -2.40 -4.78 -2.19
CA ALA A 422 -3.29 -5.26 -3.24
C ALA A 422 -4.59 -5.86 -2.68
N ARG A 423 -4.50 -6.70 -1.64
CA ARG A 423 -5.68 -7.31 -1.00
C ARG A 423 -6.64 -6.27 -0.42
N TYR A 424 -6.12 -5.23 0.19
CA TYR A 424 -6.94 -4.13 0.70
C TYR A 424 -7.53 -3.29 -0.46
N LEU A 425 -6.77 -3.04 -1.53
CA LEU A 425 -7.28 -2.35 -2.72
C LEU A 425 -8.39 -3.12 -3.47
N ASP A 426 -8.46 -4.44 -3.31
CA ASP A 426 -9.54 -5.27 -3.87
C ASP A 426 -10.86 -5.12 -3.10
N LYS A 427 -10.78 -4.76 -1.81
CA LYS A 427 -11.95 -4.49 -0.94
C LYS A 427 -12.39 -3.02 -0.92
N ALA A 428 -11.58 -2.12 -1.47
CA ALA A 428 -11.90 -0.70 -1.59
C ALA A 428 -12.89 -0.42 -2.75
N ASP A 429 -13.47 0.79 -2.77
CA ASP A 429 -14.23 1.25 -3.94
C ASP A 429 -13.29 1.41 -5.13
N ALA A 430 -13.38 0.48 -6.10
CA ALA A 430 -12.53 0.43 -7.29
C ALA A 430 -12.62 1.70 -8.17
N GLN A 431 -13.70 2.48 -8.06
CA GLN A 431 -13.92 3.68 -8.87
C GLN A 431 -13.57 4.98 -8.15
N ALA A 432 -13.30 4.95 -6.84
CA ALA A 432 -12.87 6.12 -6.10
C ALA A 432 -11.51 6.64 -6.62
N SER A 433 -11.35 7.96 -6.66
CA SER A 433 -10.13 8.61 -7.14
C SER A 433 -8.90 8.21 -6.30
N ALA A 434 -9.05 8.10 -4.98
CA ALA A 434 -8.01 7.63 -4.07
C ALA A 434 -7.58 6.18 -4.33
N THR A 435 -8.54 5.27 -4.60
CA THR A 435 -8.26 3.87 -4.95
C THR A 435 -7.49 3.77 -6.26
N LEU A 436 -7.88 4.55 -7.27
CA LEU A 436 -7.14 4.61 -8.54
C LEU A 436 -5.73 5.15 -8.34
N ASN A 437 -5.56 6.20 -7.52
CA ASN A 437 -4.22 6.71 -7.18
C ASN A 437 -3.36 5.62 -6.52
N ASN A 438 -3.87 4.95 -5.50
CA ASN A 438 -3.12 3.94 -4.75
C ASN A 438 -2.84 2.68 -5.59
N ARG A 439 -3.72 2.30 -6.52
CA ARG A 439 -3.42 1.28 -7.55
C ARG A 439 -2.30 1.72 -8.49
N GLY A 440 -2.25 2.99 -8.86
CA GLY A 440 -1.13 3.57 -9.59
C GLY A 440 0.18 3.48 -8.79
N VAL A 441 0.15 3.81 -7.50
CA VAL A 441 1.32 3.69 -6.61
C VAL A 441 1.79 2.24 -6.51
N LEU A 442 0.87 1.28 -6.34
CA LEU A 442 1.19 -0.14 -6.37
C LEU A 442 1.94 -0.53 -7.65
N LYS A 443 1.46 -0.08 -8.81
CA LYS A 443 2.08 -0.36 -10.11
C LYS A 443 3.44 0.30 -10.27
N LEU A 444 3.58 1.54 -9.80
CA LEU A 444 4.85 2.27 -9.80
C LEU A 444 5.91 1.55 -8.97
N LEU A 445 5.55 1.09 -7.76
CA LEU A 445 6.44 0.34 -6.88
C LEU A 445 6.76 -1.07 -7.41
N GLN A 446 5.89 -1.64 -8.26
CA GLN A 446 6.16 -2.89 -9.00
C GLN A 446 7.03 -2.69 -10.25
N GLY A 447 7.36 -1.45 -10.63
CA GLY A 447 8.11 -1.12 -11.85
C GLY A 447 7.26 -1.11 -13.12
N ASP A 448 5.93 -1.27 -13.02
CA ASP A 448 5.01 -1.20 -14.16
C ASP A 448 4.59 0.27 -14.41
N LEU A 449 5.49 1.02 -15.05
CA LEU A 449 5.33 2.46 -15.28
C LEU A 449 4.14 2.79 -16.21
N ASP A 450 3.83 1.92 -17.18
CA ASP A 450 2.74 2.14 -18.13
C ASP A 450 1.37 2.01 -17.46
N SER A 451 1.18 0.96 -16.65
CA SER A 451 -0.04 0.80 -15.86
C SER A 451 -0.16 1.89 -14.79
N ALA A 452 0.95 2.25 -14.13
CA ALA A 452 0.97 3.31 -13.14
C ALA A 452 0.47 4.63 -13.71
N GLU A 453 1.02 5.07 -14.85
CA GLU A 453 0.61 6.28 -15.56
C GLU A 453 -0.88 6.26 -15.92
N THR A 454 -1.38 5.13 -16.39
CA THR A 454 -2.80 4.94 -16.73
C THR A 454 -3.70 5.14 -15.52
N PHE A 455 -3.38 4.52 -14.38
CA PHE A 455 -4.12 4.69 -13.14
C PHE A 455 -4.06 6.12 -12.61
N PHE A 456 -2.89 6.75 -12.61
CA PHE A 456 -2.76 8.14 -12.16
C PHE A 456 -3.55 9.12 -13.02
N ARG A 457 -3.60 8.95 -14.35
CA ARG A 457 -4.46 9.77 -15.22
C ARG A 457 -5.94 9.60 -14.91
N GLN A 458 -6.39 8.37 -14.66
CA GLN A 458 -7.78 8.12 -14.25
C GLN A 458 -8.09 8.76 -12.88
N ALA A 459 -7.16 8.65 -11.93
CA ALA A 459 -7.29 9.27 -10.62
C ALA A 459 -7.33 10.80 -10.71
N GLN A 460 -6.46 11.40 -11.51
CA GLN A 460 -6.40 12.85 -11.76
C GLN A 460 -7.69 13.35 -12.41
N ALA A 461 -8.23 12.63 -13.41
CA ALA A 461 -9.50 12.96 -14.05
C ALA A 461 -10.69 12.93 -13.07
N LYS A 462 -10.58 12.16 -11.98
CA LYS A 462 -11.55 12.09 -10.88
C LYS A 462 -11.16 12.96 -9.66
N GLY A 463 -10.14 13.82 -9.80
CA GLY A 463 -9.80 14.82 -8.78
C GLY A 463 -8.90 14.34 -7.63
N ALA A 464 -8.18 13.22 -7.76
CA ALA A 464 -7.15 12.87 -6.78
C ALA A 464 -6.02 13.91 -6.78
N ALA A 465 -5.72 14.49 -5.61
CA ALA A 465 -4.73 15.56 -5.49
C ALA A 465 -3.29 15.04 -5.67
N GLU A 466 -3.03 13.81 -5.27
CA GLU A 466 -1.74 13.14 -5.28
C GLU A 466 -1.30 12.73 -6.70
N ALA A 467 -2.25 12.51 -7.60
CA ALA A 467 -2.02 11.91 -8.91
C ALA A 467 -1.05 12.73 -9.78
N GLY A 468 -1.08 14.06 -9.67
CA GLY A 468 -0.16 14.93 -10.41
C GLY A 468 1.30 14.75 -9.98
N ALA A 469 1.57 14.63 -8.67
CA ALA A 469 2.90 14.35 -8.16
C ALA A 469 3.39 12.97 -8.60
N ASN A 470 2.51 11.97 -8.55
CA ASN A 470 2.83 10.62 -8.97
C ASN A 470 3.10 10.47 -10.48
N LEU A 471 2.45 11.27 -11.33
CA LEU A 471 2.80 11.35 -12.75
C LEU A 471 4.22 11.90 -12.97
N ASN A 472 4.67 12.83 -12.13
CA ASN A 472 6.05 13.31 -12.18
C ASN A 472 7.04 12.23 -11.73
N GLU A 473 6.71 11.46 -10.68
CA GLU A 473 7.52 10.30 -10.25
C GLU A 473 7.71 9.28 -11.39
N VAL A 474 6.65 8.98 -12.14
CA VAL A 474 6.73 8.12 -13.33
C VAL A 474 7.67 8.73 -14.38
N ALA A 475 7.54 10.03 -14.67
CA ALA A 475 8.36 10.70 -15.68
C ALA A 475 9.85 10.70 -15.30
N GLU A 476 10.19 11.00 -14.04
CA GLU A 476 11.57 10.95 -13.55
C GLU A 476 12.11 9.52 -13.57
N LYS A 477 11.29 8.52 -13.18
CA LYS A 477 11.70 7.12 -13.24
C LYS A 477 11.94 6.63 -14.67
N ARG A 478 11.15 7.08 -15.65
CA ARG A 478 11.41 6.78 -17.06
C ARG A 478 12.71 7.40 -17.56
N LYS A 479 13.03 8.64 -17.17
CA LYS A 479 14.31 9.28 -17.51
C LYS A 479 15.48 8.48 -16.94
N ASP A 480 15.35 8.03 -15.69
CA ASP A 480 16.32 7.14 -15.04
C ASP A 480 16.51 5.83 -15.81
N GLU A 481 15.42 5.15 -16.21
CA GLU A 481 15.49 3.92 -17.02
C GLU A 481 16.13 4.13 -18.39
N VAL A 482 15.96 5.30 -19.02
CA VAL A 482 16.62 5.64 -20.29
C VAL A 482 18.13 5.83 -20.10
N ILE A 483 18.54 6.44 -18.99
CA ILE A 483 19.94 6.75 -18.67
C ILE A 483 20.71 5.48 -18.28
N PHE A 484 20.09 4.60 -17.49
CA PHE A 484 20.77 3.48 -16.85
C PHE A 484 20.30 2.09 -17.29
N GLY A 485 19.33 1.99 -18.22
CA GLY A 485 18.71 0.71 -18.56
C GLY A 485 17.68 0.24 -17.51
N LYS A 486 16.91 -0.79 -17.84
CA LYS A 486 15.89 -1.37 -16.94
C LYS A 486 16.51 -2.20 -15.82
#